data_AF-A0A920F9J6-F1
#
_entry.id   AF-A0A920F9J6-F1
#
_cell.length_a   1.000
_cell.length_b   1.000
_cell.length_c   1.000
_cell.angle_alpha   90.00
_cell.angle_beta   90.00
_cell.angle_gamma   90.00
#
_symmetry.space_group_name_H-M   'P 1'
#
loop_
_entity.id
_entity.type
_entity.pdbx_description
1 polymer ?
#
loop_
_entity_poly.entity_id
_entity_poly.type
_entity_poly.pdbx_seq_one_letter_code
_entity_poly.pdbx_strand_id
1 'polypeptide(L)'
;MGLIMEDAIEALADHVIETKLEDIPSSAIRAAKTYILDTIGVGLAGSIGPYVEELVSTFGNSVIDPENSARVIGQNIRLSPGKAALLNGFQIHNSEFDCVHEEAVVHTMTVLLATLLADADKRGGVTGETLMRASVLGVDVACNLGVAASSALQFFQASHRGCLRGGRSSCLCTGI
;
A
#
# COMPACT_ATOMS: atom_id res chain seq x y z
N MET A 1 29.12 29.90 8.17
CA MET A 1 28.62 29.15 7.01
C MET A 1 27.71 28.05 7.57
N GLY A 2 26.46 28.39 7.86
CA GLY A 2 25.52 27.48 8.52
C GLY A 2 24.94 26.52 7.48
N LEU A 3 25.12 25.22 7.70
CA LEU A 3 24.40 24.18 6.98
C LEU A 3 22.92 24.39 7.25
N ILE A 4 22.17 24.89 6.26
CA ILE A 4 20.72 24.75 6.28
C ILE A 4 20.49 23.27 6.07
N MET A 5 20.08 22.59 7.13
CA MET A 5 19.60 21.22 7.06
C MET A 5 18.36 21.26 6.18
N GLU A 6 18.46 20.68 4.99
CA GLU A 6 17.35 20.52 4.06
C GLU A 6 16.20 19.83 4.82
N ASP A 7 14.97 20.37 4.71
CA ASP A 7 13.83 19.79 5.41
C ASP A 7 13.65 18.35 4.91
N ALA A 8 13.69 17.38 5.82
CA ALA A 8 13.59 15.97 5.46
C ALA A 8 12.28 15.62 4.74
N ILE A 9 11.21 16.41 4.96
CA ILE A 9 9.95 16.29 4.24
C ILE A 9 10.12 16.77 2.79
N GLU A 10 10.80 17.91 2.58
CA GLU A 10 11.09 18.44 1.24
C GLU A 10 11.99 17.47 0.46
N ALA A 11 13.09 17.01 1.06
CA ALA A 11 14.00 16.04 0.44
C ALA A 11 13.29 14.74 0.03
N LEU A 12 12.38 14.22 0.87
CA LEU A 12 11.61 13.02 0.56
C LEU A 12 10.56 13.28 -0.54
N ALA A 13 9.93 14.44 -0.53
CA ALA A 13 8.96 14.82 -1.55
C ALA A 13 9.63 14.99 -2.93
N ASP A 14 10.77 15.68 -2.97
CA ASP A 14 11.55 15.90 -4.18
C ASP A 14 12.03 14.57 -4.74
N HIS A 15 12.55 13.66 -3.91
CA HIS A 15 12.92 12.30 -4.32
C HIS A 15 11.77 11.56 -5.03
N VAL A 16 10.55 11.63 -4.49
CA VAL A 16 9.38 10.95 -5.09
C VAL A 16 8.92 11.62 -6.39
N ILE A 17 9.01 12.95 -6.48
CA ILE A 17 8.53 13.72 -7.64
C ILE A 17 9.54 13.63 -8.80
N GLU A 18 10.83 13.71 -8.50
CA GLU A 18 11.90 13.84 -9.49
C GLU A 18 12.40 12.50 -10.03
N THR A 19 12.33 11.42 -9.23
CA THR A 19 12.81 10.10 -9.66
C THR A 19 12.01 9.58 -10.85
N LYS A 20 12.70 9.32 -11.96
CA LYS A 20 12.13 8.70 -13.15
C LYS A 20 12.35 7.19 -13.13
N LEU A 21 11.62 6.47 -13.98
CA LEU A 21 11.79 5.01 -14.09
C LEU A 21 13.22 4.63 -14.52
N GLU A 22 13.85 5.45 -15.37
CA GLU A 22 15.22 5.26 -15.87
C GLU A 22 16.30 5.37 -14.79
N ASP A 23 16.00 6.10 -13.70
CA ASP A 23 16.92 6.26 -12.57
C ASP A 23 16.89 5.04 -11.63
N ILE A 24 15.87 4.19 -11.75
CA ILE A 24 15.68 3.05 -10.85
C ILE A 24 16.62 1.89 -11.26
N PRO A 25 17.41 1.35 -10.32
CA PRO A 25 18.27 0.21 -10.61
C PRO A 25 17.51 -0.98 -11.21
N SER A 26 18.08 -1.61 -12.24
CA SER A 26 17.43 -2.75 -12.91
C SER A 26 17.09 -3.90 -11.95
N SER A 27 17.86 -4.07 -10.87
CA SER A 27 17.58 -5.03 -9.79
C SER A 27 16.29 -4.69 -9.04
N ALA A 28 16.07 -3.43 -8.69
CA ALA A 28 14.85 -2.96 -8.04
C ALA A 28 13.63 -3.13 -8.95
N ILE A 29 13.77 -2.85 -10.26
CA ILE A 29 12.71 -3.12 -11.25
C ILE A 29 12.37 -4.61 -11.32
N ARG A 30 13.38 -5.50 -11.33
CA ARG A 30 13.15 -6.95 -11.31
C ARG A 30 12.43 -7.40 -10.03
N ALA A 31 12.90 -6.93 -8.87
CA ALA A 31 12.27 -7.23 -7.58
C ALA A 31 10.82 -6.74 -7.53
N ALA A 32 10.55 -5.52 -7.99
CA ALA A 32 9.20 -4.96 -8.04
C ALA A 32 8.25 -5.81 -8.90
N LYS A 33 8.70 -6.28 -10.08
CA LYS A 33 7.90 -7.18 -10.91
C LYS A 33 7.56 -8.48 -10.16
N THR A 34 8.53 -9.07 -9.46
CA THR A 34 8.31 -10.26 -8.64
C THR A 34 7.30 -10.00 -7.53
N TYR A 35 7.49 -8.94 -6.73
CA TYR A 35 6.60 -8.64 -5.61
C TYR A 35 5.21 -8.20 -6.04
N ILE A 36 5.06 -7.49 -7.17
CA ILE A 36 3.74 -7.17 -7.73
C ILE A 36 2.99 -8.46 -8.11
N LEU A 37 3.66 -9.37 -8.81
CA LEU A 37 3.06 -10.65 -9.20
C LEU A 37 2.69 -11.50 -7.97
N ASP A 38 3.62 -11.61 -7.02
CA ASP A 38 3.43 -12.30 -5.75
C ASP A 38 2.22 -11.74 -4.99
N THR A 39 2.18 -10.43 -4.78
CA THR A 39 1.10 -9.76 -4.04
C THR A 39 -0.27 -9.95 -4.70
N ILE A 40 -0.35 -9.92 -6.04
CA ILE A 40 -1.59 -10.22 -6.77
C ILE A 40 -1.97 -11.70 -6.58
N GLY A 41 -1.01 -12.61 -6.65
CA GLY A 41 -1.22 -14.04 -6.42
C GLY A 41 -1.73 -14.34 -5.01
N VAL A 42 -1.11 -13.74 -3.99
CA VAL A 42 -1.54 -13.84 -2.60
C VAL A 42 -2.94 -13.23 -2.42
N GLY A 43 -3.20 -12.05 -2.98
CA GLY A 43 -4.54 -11.44 -2.93
C GLY A 43 -5.63 -12.27 -3.61
N LEU A 44 -5.30 -13.00 -4.69
CA LEU A 44 -6.21 -13.95 -5.31
C LEU A 44 -6.43 -15.20 -4.44
N ALA A 45 -5.38 -15.74 -3.82
CA ALA A 45 -5.52 -16.86 -2.90
C ALA A 45 -6.36 -16.48 -1.66
N GLY A 46 -6.13 -15.28 -1.12
CA GLY A 46 -6.88 -14.76 0.01
C GLY A 46 -8.28 -14.28 -0.34
N SER A 47 -8.69 -14.18 -1.62
CA SER A 47 -10.06 -13.80 -2.00
C SER A 47 -11.11 -14.85 -1.65
N ILE A 48 -10.68 -16.07 -1.32
CA ILE A 48 -11.52 -17.16 -0.79
C ILE A 48 -11.23 -17.42 0.70
N GLY A 49 -10.51 -16.50 1.35
CA GLY A 49 -10.16 -16.57 2.76
C GLY A 49 -11.34 -16.25 3.69
N PRO A 50 -11.16 -16.45 5.01
CA PRO A 50 -12.20 -16.19 5.99
C PRO A 50 -12.61 -14.71 5.98
N TYR A 51 -13.88 -14.44 6.29
CA TYR A 51 -14.48 -13.10 6.41
C TYR A 51 -14.58 -12.28 5.11
N VAL A 52 -14.13 -12.80 3.96
CA VAL A 52 -14.20 -12.07 2.68
C VAL A 52 -15.66 -11.90 2.23
N GLU A 53 -16.49 -12.94 2.34
CA GLU A 53 -17.90 -12.88 1.94
C GLU A 53 -18.68 -11.84 2.76
N GLU A 54 -18.41 -11.77 4.06
CA GLU A 54 -19.01 -10.82 4.98
C GLU A 54 -18.59 -9.37 4.66
N LEU A 55 -17.32 -9.16 4.34
CA LEU A 55 -16.83 -7.84 3.90
C LEU A 55 -17.42 -7.43 2.55
N VAL A 56 -17.50 -8.36 1.59
CA VAL A 56 -18.14 -8.13 0.29
C VAL A 56 -19.61 -7.75 0.48
N SER A 57 -20.35 -8.49 1.31
CA SER A 57 -21.75 -8.19 1.64
C SER A 57 -21.89 -6.81 2.30
N THR A 58 -21.02 -6.50 3.25
CA THR A 58 -21.02 -5.21 3.97
C THR A 58 -20.78 -4.03 3.03
N PHE A 59 -19.83 -4.15 2.10
CA PHE A 59 -19.50 -3.06 1.17
C PHE A 59 -20.41 -2.99 -0.05
N GLY A 60 -20.92 -4.12 -0.53
CA GLY A 60 -21.72 -4.27 -1.74
C GLY A 60 -23.11 -3.62 -1.66
N ASN A 61 -23.62 -3.36 -0.45
CA ASN A 61 -24.92 -2.69 -0.24
C ASN A 61 -24.92 -1.18 -0.53
N SER A 62 -23.80 -0.62 -0.99
CA SER A 62 -23.70 0.81 -1.30
C SER A 62 -24.02 1.08 -2.77
N VAL A 63 -24.71 2.19 -3.07
CA VAL A 63 -24.85 2.68 -4.45
C VAL A 63 -23.47 3.06 -4.97
N ILE A 64 -23.12 2.57 -6.16
CA ILE A 64 -21.81 2.78 -6.79
C ILE A 64 -21.99 3.65 -8.02
N ASP A 65 -21.23 4.74 -8.06
CA ASP A 65 -21.00 5.50 -9.28
C ASP A 65 -20.01 4.72 -10.17
N PRO A 66 -20.43 4.25 -11.36
CA PRO A 66 -19.55 3.50 -12.26
C PRO A 66 -18.24 4.24 -12.57
N GLU A 67 -18.31 5.57 -12.69
CA GLU A 67 -17.18 6.45 -13.04
C GLU A 67 -16.24 6.70 -11.84
N ASN A 68 -16.65 6.34 -10.63
CA ASN A 68 -15.87 6.50 -9.41
C ASN A 68 -15.80 5.17 -8.62
N SER A 69 -15.45 4.11 -9.34
CA SER A 69 -15.37 2.76 -8.81
C SER A 69 -14.07 2.06 -9.19
N ALA A 70 -13.68 1.07 -8.39
CA ALA A 70 -12.50 0.24 -8.60
C ALA A 70 -12.82 -1.23 -8.39
N ARG A 71 -12.13 -2.11 -9.12
CA ARG A 71 -12.24 -3.57 -9.03
C ARG A 71 -11.64 -4.12 -7.74
N VAL A 72 -12.22 -5.23 -7.28
CA VAL A 72 -11.72 -6.03 -6.16
C VAL A 72 -11.07 -7.30 -6.69
N ILE A 73 -9.86 -7.62 -6.22
CA ILE A 73 -9.09 -8.80 -6.63
C ILE A 73 -9.92 -10.06 -6.31
N GLY A 74 -10.06 -10.96 -7.28
CA GLY A 74 -10.74 -12.24 -7.10
C GLY A 74 -12.26 -12.16 -6.94
N GLN A 75 -12.86 -10.96 -7.02
CA GLN A 75 -14.29 -10.75 -6.89
C GLN A 75 -14.89 -10.14 -8.15
N ASN A 76 -16.11 -10.56 -8.52
CA ASN A 76 -16.84 -9.95 -9.64
C ASN A 76 -17.65 -8.72 -9.19
N ILE A 77 -17.01 -7.81 -8.46
CA ILE A 77 -17.64 -6.59 -7.95
C ILE A 77 -16.73 -5.38 -8.19
N ARG A 78 -17.33 -4.21 -8.17
CA ARG A 78 -16.65 -2.92 -8.04
C ARG A 78 -17.08 -2.28 -6.73
N LEU A 79 -16.23 -1.44 -6.15
CA LEU A 79 -16.51 -0.65 -4.95
C LEU A 79 -15.96 0.77 -5.13
N SER A 80 -16.32 1.72 -4.26
CA SER A 80 -15.60 3.00 -4.21
C SER A 80 -14.09 2.75 -3.96
N PRO A 81 -13.15 3.52 -4.54
CA PRO A 81 -11.72 3.23 -4.52
C PRO A 81 -11.15 2.91 -3.14
N GLY A 82 -11.53 3.66 -2.10
CA GLY A 82 -11.07 3.39 -0.73
C GLY A 82 -11.55 2.05 -0.17
N LYS A 83 -12.80 1.65 -0.45
CA LYS A 83 -13.34 0.33 -0.06
C LYS A 83 -12.69 -0.81 -0.86
N ALA A 84 -12.45 -0.59 -2.16
CA ALA A 84 -11.73 -1.56 -2.98
C ALA A 84 -10.29 -1.77 -2.48
N ALA A 85 -9.57 -0.69 -2.16
CA ALA A 85 -8.24 -0.75 -1.56
C ALA A 85 -8.27 -1.50 -0.21
N LEU A 86 -9.25 -1.21 0.65
CA LEU A 86 -9.38 -1.88 1.94
C LEU A 86 -9.62 -3.39 1.78
N LEU A 87 -10.56 -3.78 0.93
CA LEU A 87 -10.88 -5.19 0.70
C LEU A 87 -9.73 -5.92 0.00
N ASN A 88 -9.07 -5.29 -0.97
CA ASN A 88 -7.86 -5.84 -1.59
C ASN A 88 -6.74 -6.03 -0.58
N GLY A 89 -6.49 -5.05 0.30
CA GLY A 89 -5.49 -5.16 1.36
C GLY A 89 -5.82 -6.28 2.35
N PHE A 90 -7.09 -6.42 2.73
CA PHE A 90 -7.54 -7.54 3.56
C PHE A 90 -7.27 -8.89 2.88
N GLN A 91 -7.67 -9.06 1.62
CA GLN A 91 -7.45 -10.30 0.88
C GLN A 91 -5.96 -10.63 0.71
N ILE A 92 -5.09 -9.62 0.57
CA ILE A 92 -3.64 -9.84 0.48
C ILE A 92 -3.06 -10.31 1.83
N HIS A 93 -3.55 -9.80 2.96
CA HIS A 93 -2.94 -10.06 4.26
C HIS A 93 -3.58 -11.22 5.05
N ASN A 94 -4.81 -11.63 4.72
CA ASN A 94 -5.61 -12.50 5.60
C ASN A 94 -5.01 -13.89 5.85
N SER A 95 -4.05 -14.32 5.03
CA SER A 95 -3.36 -15.61 5.13
C SER A 95 -1.91 -15.48 5.62
N GLU A 96 -1.44 -14.25 5.91
CA GLU A 96 -0.05 -13.95 6.30
C GLU A 96 1.01 -14.49 5.32
N PHE A 97 0.69 -14.51 4.03
CA PHE A 97 1.58 -14.96 2.94
C PHE A 97 2.20 -13.82 2.13
N ASP A 98 1.85 -12.58 2.46
CA ASP A 98 2.37 -11.38 1.83
C ASP A 98 3.82 -11.08 2.25
N CYS A 99 4.58 -10.46 1.33
CA CYS A 99 5.98 -10.18 1.57
C CYS A 99 6.22 -9.15 2.70
N VAL A 100 7.34 -9.32 3.40
CA VAL A 100 7.76 -8.46 4.52
C VAL A 100 9.12 -7.85 4.24
N HIS A 101 9.28 -6.57 4.58
CA HIS A 101 10.59 -5.95 4.69
C HIS A 101 11.09 -6.08 6.13
N GLU A 102 11.93 -7.08 6.38
CA GLU A 102 12.32 -7.49 7.74
C GLU A 102 12.95 -6.37 8.57
N GLU A 103 13.87 -5.60 7.99
CA GLU A 103 14.57 -4.53 8.72
C GLU A 103 13.62 -3.39 9.14
N ALA A 104 12.60 -3.14 8.32
CA ALA A 104 11.60 -2.11 8.59
C ALA A 104 10.43 -2.66 9.42
N VAL A 105 10.26 -3.99 9.45
CA VAL A 105 9.14 -4.73 10.01
C VAL A 105 7.80 -4.22 9.44
N VAL A 106 7.70 -4.19 8.10
CA VAL A 106 6.51 -3.71 7.37
C VAL A 106 6.11 -4.65 6.23
N HIS A 107 4.82 -4.95 6.13
CA HIS A 107 4.19 -5.59 4.97
C HIS A 107 3.81 -4.54 3.91
N THR A 108 4.82 -3.94 3.29
CA THR A 108 4.64 -2.71 2.52
C THR A 108 3.75 -2.90 1.29
N MET A 109 3.96 -3.99 0.55
CA MET A 109 3.24 -4.25 -0.70
C MET A 109 1.75 -4.46 -0.50
N THR A 110 1.34 -4.94 0.66
CA THR A 110 -0.04 -5.26 1.02
C THR A 110 -0.96 -4.06 0.91
N VAL A 111 -0.62 -2.98 1.61
CA VAL A 111 -1.42 -1.75 1.58
C VAL A 111 -1.11 -0.93 0.33
N LEU A 112 0.16 -0.90 -0.08
CA LEU A 112 0.60 -0.12 -1.22
C LEU A 112 -0.06 -0.59 -2.51
N LEU A 113 0.08 -1.87 -2.87
CA LEU A 113 -0.43 -2.37 -4.14
C LEU A 113 -1.96 -2.38 -4.16
N ALA A 114 -2.61 -2.70 -3.04
CA ALA A 114 -4.07 -2.60 -2.93
C ALA A 114 -4.58 -1.19 -3.25
N THR A 115 -3.89 -0.17 -2.75
CA THR A 115 -4.23 1.24 -2.99
C THR A 115 -3.91 1.67 -4.42
N LEU A 116 -2.72 1.31 -4.93
CA LEU A 116 -2.29 1.65 -6.29
C LEU A 116 -3.20 1.01 -7.34
N LEU A 117 -3.60 -0.25 -7.17
CA LEU A 117 -4.52 -0.93 -8.09
C LEU A 117 -5.90 -0.28 -8.07
N ALA A 118 -6.41 0.11 -6.90
CA ALA A 118 -7.70 0.77 -6.79
C ALA A 118 -7.70 2.17 -7.43
N ASP A 119 -6.66 2.96 -7.21
CA ASP A 119 -6.50 4.27 -7.83
C ASP A 119 -6.28 4.15 -9.36
N ALA A 120 -5.47 3.19 -9.81
CA ALA A 120 -5.22 2.95 -11.22
C ALA A 120 -6.47 2.49 -11.99
N ASP A 121 -7.27 1.56 -11.45
CA ASP A 121 -8.52 1.13 -12.08
C ASP A 121 -9.54 2.26 -12.13
N LYS A 122 -9.63 3.09 -11.08
CA LYS A 122 -10.49 4.27 -11.06
C LYS A 122 -10.10 5.31 -12.11
N ARG A 123 -8.81 5.66 -12.20
CA ARG A 123 -8.35 6.70 -13.14
C ARG A 123 -8.47 6.24 -14.60
N GLY A 124 -8.27 4.95 -14.86
CA GLY A 124 -8.12 4.43 -16.21
C GLY A 124 -6.84 4.94 -16.88
N GLY A 125 -6.37 4.23 -17.91
CA GLY A 125 -5.22 4.68 -18.72
C GLY A 125 -3.86 4.74 -18.01
N VAL A 126 -3.74 4.25 -16.77
CA VAL A 126 -2.46 4.18 -16.04
C VAL A 126 -1.56 3.12 -16.69
N THR A 127 -0.37 3.52 -17.12
CA THR A 127 0.59 2.62 -17.76
C THR A 127 1.27 1.72 -16.72
N GLY A 128 1.73 0.54 -17.18
CA GLY A 128 2.51 -0.36 -16.32
C GLY A 128 3.80 0.28 -15.79
N GLU A 129 4.42 1.17 -16.57
CA GLU A 129 5.57 1.97 -16.13
C GLU A 129 5.21 2.92 -14.98
N THR A 130 4.07 3.61 -15.07
CA THR A 130 3.61 4.50 -13.99
C THR A 130 3.34 3.70 -12.71
N LEU A 131 2.65 2.57 -12.83
CA LEU A 131 2.35 1.69 -11.70
C LEU A 131 3.62 1.11 -11.08
N MET A 132 4.59 0.72 -11.90
CA MET A 132 5.87 0.16 -11.45
C MET A 132 6.72 1.21 -10.73
N ARG A 133 6.81 2.42 -11.28
CA ARG A 133 7.51 3.54 -10.63
C ARG A 133 6.88 3.87 -9.27
N ALA A 134 5.55 3.97 -9.23
CA ALA A 134 4.82 4.23 -7.99
C ALA A 134 5.01 3.11 -6.96
N SER A 135 5.06 1.85 -7.39
CA SER A 135 5.29 0.71 -6.51
C SER A 135 6.70 0.74 -5.90
N VAL A 136 7.73 0.99 -6.72
CA VAL A 136 9.11 1.07 -6.22
C VAL A 136 9.29 2.23 -5.25
N LEU A 137 8.84 3.44 -5.63
CA LEU A 137 8.97 4.61 -4.77
C LEU A 137 8.14 4.49 -3.49
N GLY A 138 6.95 3.90 -3.56
CA GLY A 138 6.14 3.65 -2.38
C GLY A 138 6.82 2.68 -1.40
N VAL A 139 7.47 1.64 -1.92
CA VAL A 139 8.27 0.72 -1.09
C VAL A 139 9.46 1.44 -0.47
N ASP A 140 10.23 2.17 -1.28
CA ASP A 140 11.40 2.90 -0.83
C ASP A 140 11.06 3.89 0.30
N VAL A 141 10.02 4.71 0.12
CA VAL A 141 9.57 5.66 1.14
C VAL A 141 9.13 4.94 2.42
N ALA A 142 8.27 3.93 2.31
CA ALA A 142 7.74 3.24 3.48
C ALA A 142 8.83 2.49 4.27
N CYS A 143 9.75 1.82 3.58
CA CYS A 143 10.86 1.11 4.19
C CYS A 143 11.86 2.08 4.82
N ASN A 144 12.22 3.19 4.15
CA ASN A 144 13.12 4.20 4.72
C ASN A 144 12.52 4.84 5.98
N LEU A 145 11.21 5.13 6.00
CA LEU A 145 10.53 5.62 7.20
C LEU A 145 10.51 4.57 8.32
N GLY A 146 10.37 3.29 7.98
CA GLY A 146 10.41 2.18 8.93
C GLY A 146 11.79 2.02 9.57
N VAL A 147 12.86 2.04 8.76
CA VAL A 147 14.25 1.93 9.22
C VAL A 147 14.67 3.17 10.04
N ALA A 148 14.22 4.37 9.65
CA ALA A 148 14.51 5.60 10.37
C ALA A 148 13.79 5.71 11.73
N ALA A 149 12.75 4.90 11.98
CA ALA A 149 12.00 4.94 13.23
C ALA A 149 12.85 4.36 14.38
N SER A 150 13.26 5.22 15.31
CA SER A 150 14.08 4.86 16.47
C SER A 150 13.30 4.32 17.68
N SER A 151 11.96 4.29 17.60
CA SER A 151 11.12 3.73 18.65
C SER A 151 11.16 2.20 18.65
N ALA A 152 11.04 1.57 19.82
CA ALA A 152 11.05 0.11 19.93
C ALA A 152 10.04 -0.56 18.99
N LEU A 153 10.52 -1.53 18.21
CA LEU A 153 9.72 -2.41 17.36
C LEU A 153 8.72 -3.17 18.23
N GLN A 154 7.44 -2.80 18.14
CA GLN A 154 6.34 -3.56 18.72
C GLN A 154 5.86 -4.57 17.67
N PHE A 155 6.37 -5.80 17.78
CA PHE A 155 6.19 -6.95 16.88
C PHE A 155 4.73 -7.29 16.51
N PHE A 156 3.73 -6.71 17.18
CA PHE A 156 2.30 -6.99 17.00
C PHE A 156 1.50 -5.95 16.18
N GLN A 157 2.13 -5.00 15.47
CA GLN A 157 1.40 -3.88 14.84
C GLN A 157 1.68 -3.63 13.35
N ALA A 158 2.27 -4.56 12.61
CA ALA A 158 2.59 -4.34 11.19
C ALA A 158 1.34 -4.02 10.33
N SER A 159 0.22 -4.69 10.59
CA SER A 159 -1.05 -4.46 9.86
C SER A 159 -1.75 -3.14 10.26
N HIS A 160 -1.60 -2.69 11.50
CA HIS A 160 -2.28 -1.49 12.01
C HIS A 160 -1.57 -0.19 11.57
N ARG A 161 -0.24 -0.19 11.41
CA ARG A 161 0.50 1.02 11.02
C ARG A 161 0.41 1.37 9.53
N GLY A 162 0.09 0.41 8.66
CA GLY A 162 -0.13 0.66 7.23
C GLY A 162 -1.42 1.46 6.93
N CYS A 163 -2.48 1.26 7.70
CA CYS A 163 -3.77 1.94 7.50
C CYS A 163 -3.89 3.32 8.18
N LEU A 164 -3.06 3.64 9.19
CA LEU A 164 -3.30 4.77 10.09
C LEU A 164 -2.45 6.03 9.85
N ARG A 165 -1.52 6.05 8.89
CA ARG A 165 -0.71 7.26 8.62
C ARG A 165 -1.32 8.25 7.61
N GLY A 166 -2.62 8.11 7.31
CA GLY A 166 -3.41 9.04 6.49
C GLY A 166 -4.29 10.03 7.25
N GLY A 167 -4.28 10.03 8.58
CA GLY A 167 -5.07 10.97 9.39
C GLY A 167 -4.32 11.34 10.66
N ARG A 168 -3.82 12.58 10.75
CA ARG A 168 -3.28 13.12 12.00
C ARG A 168 -4.36 13.03 13.10
N SER A 169 -3.94 12.72 14.32
CA SER A 169 -4.67 12.97 15.57
C SER A 169 -5.86 12.05 15.91
N SER A 170 -5.59 10.96 16.63
CA SER A 170 -6.40 10.68 17.82
C SER A 170 -5.56 9.91 18.84
N CYS A 171 -5.58 10.38 20.10
CA CYS A 171 -5.07 9.76 21.33
C CYS A 171 -3.58 9.33 21.32
N LEU A 172 -2.60 10.09 21.81
CA LEU A 172 -2.53 10.69 23.16
C LEU A 172 -3.23 9.80 24.19
N CYS A 173 -2.45 8.88 24.73
CA CYS A 173 -2.41 8.54 26.14
C CYS A 173 -3.46 9.27 26.99
N THR A 174 -4.66 8.69 27.09
CA THR A 174 -5.58 8.89 28.19
C THR A 174 -6.36 7.58 28.29
N GLY A 175 -6.16 6.71 29.27
CA GLY A 175 -5.26 6.76 30.42
C GLY A 175 -5.18 5.37 31.04
N ILE A 176 -4.55 5.36 32.22
CA ILE A 176 -4.18 4.25 33.12
C ILE A 176 -3.01 3.39 32.64
#